data_AF-A0A933ND47-F1
#
_entry.id   AF-A0A933ND47-F1
#
_cell.length_a   1.000
_cell.length_b   1.000
_cell.length_c   1.000
_cell.angle_alpha   90.00
_cell.angle_beta   90.00
_cell.angle_gamma   90.00
#
_symmetry.space_group_name_H-M   'P 1'
#
loop_
_entity.id
_entity.type
_entity.pdbx_description
1 polymer ?
#
loop_
_entity_poly.entity_id
_entity_poly.type
_entity_poly.pdbx_seq_one_letter_code
_entity_poly.pdbx_strand_id
1 'polypeptide(L)'
;MRRIKWRDLGPRPRISNRELEDASQTLCAKFGDVGQLAPAGVGRGYLVSSHGRLFCLGDEKLPPREIKLTQGATFRVTIDAKTTRHLADVVMARAFLERPAKESVLIHVDGDPINHRLDNLRWGSEAEYRDRLRRARQRVLAKRKHRALADVLADIHRTYPEASSLLCWERSPTYFEDALGRLYSVRKSTVRAVLFPRVFRPASAKAWVRAAAAVTPPSKRSETRSFELSADELFREVRAQNSSAAELCYLEARPGALFDAVGNVYSCKAPYGLMSPSIDRKALAEGRFPSAGEFRPIDGSDRYWVSEKGAVVSFSSEIEPSELKKRLTAAGESYVVITGRTRYVADLIESAFGGSSVGSPRPPQRPPRLGRGIHVQFGSRTPAWLLGTRVALGLMSHRRDGVRVLRAFPDVRKLAVVPGFRAVFASDDGRVFSFRFGSPVELLPSTSNGRVSVYAEGRLRSAARLVASAFHHRPAGRHLVIRFLDGNSAHCWPSNLEWVTKAAAVERSFAGAARELEALGLEGWIQIVRRSFPGAGELRGVEGGIGLLASRDGYLYRVSSRGLQKRSVRAKVVKSGTVVQGGRLVSISRARAVAEAFVGRRPAQYARLVHRDGDPTNCRAENLAWIRPAKTE
;
A
#
# COMPACT_ATOMS: atom_id res chain seq x y z
N MET A 1 -3.20 -11.60 5.64
CA MET A 1 -4.02 -12.75 6.03
C MET A 1 -4.40 -13.50 4.75
N ARG A 2 -3.92 -14.72 4.54
CA ARG A 2 -4.08 -15.50 3.29
C ARG A 2 -5.36 -16.34 3.38
N ARG A 3 -6.11 -16.42 2.28
CA ARG A 3 -7.27 -17.32 2.16
C ARG A 3 -6.75 -18.69 1.74
N ILE A 4 -7.10 -19.74 2.48
CA ILE A 4 -6.64 -21.10 2.23
C ILE A 4 -7.90 -21.98 2.18
N LYS A 5 -8.09 -22.69 1.06
CA LYS A 5 -9.24 -23.57 0.88
C LYS A 5 -8.81 -25.01 1.18
N TRP A 6 -9.69 -25.78 1.81
CA TRP A 6 -9.43 -27.19 2.13
C TRP A 6 -8.98 -28.02 0.93
N ARG A 7 -9.58 -27.80 -0.25
CA ARG A 7 -9.28 -28.56 -1.48
C ARG A 7 -7.81 -28.49 -1.92
N ASP A 8 -7.07 -27.53 -1.39
CA ASP A 8 -5.65 -27.35 -1.69
C ASP A 8 -4.76 -28.27 -0.80
N LEU A 9 -5.36 -29.10 0.08
CA LEU A 9 -4.69 -29.97 1.04
C LEU A 9 -4.84 -31.45 0.62
N GLY A 10 -3.72 -32.14 0.42
CA GLY A 10 -3.69 -33.57 0.04
C GLY A 10 -4.16 -34.54 1.15
N PRO A 11 -4.21 -35.86 0.88
CA PRO A 11 -4.65 -36.88 1.84
C PRO A 11 -3.74 -37.00 3.07
N ARG A 12 -4.26 -37.46 4.22
CA ARG A 12 -3.46 -37.67 5.45
C ARG A 12 -2.53 -38.88 5.27
N PRO A 13 -1.23 -38.78 5.59
CA PRO A 13 -0.34 -39.94 5.64
C PRO A 13 -0.76 -40.87 6.77
N ARG A 14 -0.60 -42.19 6.56
CA ARG A 14 -0.86 -43.22 7.57
C ARG A 14 0.43 -43.45 8.37
N ILE A 15 0.35 -43.30 9.69
CA ILE A 15 1.33 -43.74 10.71
C ILE A 15 0.53 -44.67 11.62
N SER A 16 1.11 -45.79 12.06
CA SER A 16 0.43 -46.72 12.97
C SER A 16 0.28 -46.09 14.36
N ASN A 17 -0.74 -46.49 15.13
CA ASN A 17 -0.94 -45.96 16.49
C ASN A 17 0.27 -46.24 17.39
N ARG A 18 0.91 -47.41 17.23
CA ARG A 18 2.12 -47.77 17.97
C ARG A 18 3.30 -46.84 17.68
N GLU A 19 3.58 -46.55 16.40
CA GLU A 19 4.63 -45.58 16.03
C GLU A 19 4.34 -44.18 16.57
N LEU A 20 3.06 -43.78 16.66
CA LEU A 20 2.66 -42.50 17.22
C LEU A 20 2.87 -42.45 18.74
N GLU A 21 2.58 -43.54 19.45
CA GLU A 21 2.80 -43.68 20.90
C GLU A 21 4.30 -43.67 21.24
N ASP A 22 5.11 -44.44 20.51
CA ASP A 22 6.57 -44.48 20.69
C ASP A 22 7.20 -43.09 20.44
N ALA A 23 6.75 -42.41 19.37
CA ALA A 23 7.16 -41.05 19.08
C ALA A 23 6.70 -40.06 20.15
N SER A 24 5.51 -40.24 20.72
CA SER A 24 4.98 -39.41 21.80
C SER A 24 5.84 -39.51 23.05
N GLN A 25 6.15 -40.72 23.51
CA GLN A 25 7.02 -40.94 24.67
C GLN A 25 8.41 -40.32 24.45
N THR A 26 9.00 -40.54 23.27
CA THR A 26 10.32 -40.01 22.91
C THR A 26 10.32 -38.47 22.90
N LEU A 27 9.28 -37.85 22.32
CA LEU A 27 9.16 -36.40 22.25
C LEU A 27 8.86 -35.79 23.62
N CYS A 28 8.03 -36.42 24.44
CA CYS A 28 7.74 -36.01 25.81
C CYS A 28 9.01 -35.99 26.67
N ALA A 29 9.81 -37.05 26.62
CA ALA A 29 11.06 -37.14 27.37
C ALA A 29 12.05 -36.01 27.00
N LYS A 30 12.08 -35.60 25.72
CA LYS A 30 13.03 -34.60 25.22
C LYS A 30 12.54 -33.16 25.32
N PHE A 31 11.24 -32.92 25.13
CA PHE A 31 10.69 -31.58 24.93
C PHE A 31 9.62 -31.17 25.96
N GLY A 32 9.40 -32.00 26.98
CA GLY A 32 8.33 -31.84 27.96
C GLY A 32 6.96 -32.15 27.37
N ASP A 33 5.90 -31.60 27.94
CA ASP A 33 4.55 -31.80 27.44
C ASP A 33 4.40 -31.31 25.98
N VAL A 34 4.22 -32.27 25.07
CA VAL A 34 3.96 -32.00 23.66
C VAL A 34 2.47 -32.04 23.33
N GLY A 35 1.57 -32.31 24.27
CA GLY A 35 0.14 -32.44 24.00
C GLY A 35 -0.19 -33.61 23.06
N GLN A 36 -1.31 -33.51 22.33
CA GLN A 36 -1.70 -34.53 21.36
C GLN A 36 -0.79 -34.45 20.13
N LEU A 37 -0.36 -35.59 19.59
CA LEU A 37 0.41 -35.66 18.35
C LEU A 37 -0.43 -36.23 17.21
N ALA A 38 -0.17 -35.73 16.00
CA ALA A 38 -0.78 -36.25 14.79
C ALA A 38 0.18 -36.14 13.60
N PRO A 39 0.04 -36.99 12.55
CA PRO A 39 0.80 -36.85 11.32
C PRO A 39 0.55 -35.49 10.66
N ALA A 40 1.62 -34.74 10.39
CA ALA A 40 1.52 -33.35 9.91
C ALA A 40 1.02 -33.22 8.46
N GLY A 41 1.04 -34.29 7.67
CA GLY A 41 0.63 -34.27 6.26
C GLY A 41 1.57 -33.52 5.32
N VAL A 42 2.74 -33.10 5.80
CA VAL A 42 3.77 -32.37 5.05
C VAL A 42 4.92 -33.28 4.60
N GLY A 43 4.78 -34.60 4.71
CA GLY A 43 5.82 -35.58 4.42
C GLY A 43 5.72 -36.77 5.37
N ARG A 44 6.43 -37.87 5.05
CA ARG A 44 6.62 -38.99 5.99
C ARG A 44 7.59 -38.55 7.10
N GLY A 45 7.40 -39.06 8.31
CA GLY A 45 8.27 -38.76 9.46
C GLY A 45 8.08 -37.36 10.09
N TYR A 46 7.02 -36.63 9.74
CA TYR A 46 6.69 -35.36 10.39
C TYR A 46 5.44 -35.47 11.25
N LEU A 47 5.57 -35.12 12.52
CA LEU A 47 4.48 -35.02 13.49
C LEU A 47 4.24 -33.57 13.86
N VAL A 48 3.01 -33.22 14.16
CA VAL A 48 2.65 -31.92 14.70
C VAL A 48 1.91 -32.11 16.02
N SER A 49 2.17 -31.24 16.99
CA SER A 49 1.47 -31.24 18.27
C SER A 49 0.29 -30.30 18.34
N SER A 50 -0.68 -30.57 19.23
CA SER A 50 -1.79 -29.65 19.55
C SER A 50 -1.33 -28.29 20.08
N HIS A 51 -0.08 -28.17 20.53
CA HIS A 51 0.56 -26.91 20.90
C HIS A 51 1.14 -26.10 19.72
N GLY A 52 1.00 -26.56 18.49
CA GLY A 52 1.49 -25.82 17.31
C GLY A 52 2.97 -26.05 17.02
N ARG A 53 3.58 -27.12 17.55
CA ARG A 53 4.99 -27.47 17.31
C ARG A 53 5.08 -28.55 16.23
N LEU A 54 6.01 -28.41 15.30
CA LEU A 54 6.29 -29.41 14.28
C LEU A 54 7.57 -30.16 14.62
N PHE A 55 7.55 -31.47 14.53
CA PHE A 55 8.67 -32.36 14.79
C PHE A 55 8.99 -33.16 13.52
N CYS A 56 10.28 -33.32 13.26
CA CYS A 56 10.81 -34.30 12.32
C CYS A 56 11.35 -35.46 13.15
N LEU A 57 10.86 -36.68 12.92
CA LEU A 57 11.29 -37.89 13.63
C LEU A 57 12.70 -38.34 13.22
N GLY A 58 13.25 -37.79 12.13
CA GLY A 58 14.55 -38.20 11.59
C GLY A 58 14.50 -39.60 10.96
N ASP A 59 15.61 -40.00 10.35
CA ASP A 59 15.87 -41.42 10.10
C ASP A 59 16.24 -42.09 11.44
N GLU A 60 16.20 -43.42 11.55
CA GLU A 60 16.50 -44.18 12.79
C GLU A 60 17.77 -43.73 13.54
N LYS A 61 18.73 -43.13 12.82
CA LYS A 61 20.02 -42.66 13.35
C LYS A 61 19.99 -41.26 13.96
N LEU A 62 18.95 -40.46 13.73
CA LEU A 62 18.88 -39.08 14.18
C LEU A 62 17.75 -38.89 15.20
N PRO A 63 18.03 -38.26 16.36
CA PRO A 63 17.00 -38.04 17.35
C PRO A 63 15.95 -37.05 16.83
N PRO A 64 14.69 -37.16 17.26
CA PRO A 64 13.62 -36.25 16.85
C PRO A 64 14.00 -34.79 17.06
N ARG A 65 13.65 -33.94 16.11
CA ARG A 65 13.99 -32.52 16.08
C ARG A 65 12.76 -31.65 15.90
N GLU A 66 12.62 -30.64 16.75
CA GLU A 66 11.64 -29.58 16.55
C GLU A 66 12.03 -28.65 15.39
N ILE A 67 11.12 -28.50 14.44
CA ILE A 67 11.21 -27.56 13.33
C ILE A 67 10.66 -26.21 13.79
N LYS A 68 11.56 -25.25 14.00
CA LYS A 68 11.19 -23.91 14.46
C LYS A 68 10.42 -23.13 13.37
N LEU A 69 9.43 -22.36 13.81
CA LEU A 69 8.71 -21.42 12.97
C LEU A 69 9.65 -20.36 12.40
N THR A 70 9.44 -20.02 11.13
CA THR A 70 10.06 -18.85 10.51
C THR A 70 9.26 -17.59 10.81
N GLN A 71 9.83 -16.40 10.57
CA GLN A 71 9.17 -15.10 10.82
C GLN A 71 7.80 -14.90 10.13
N GLY A 72 7.43 -15.78 9.19
CA GLY A 72 6.15 -15.72 8.47
C GLY A 72 5.10 -16.73 8.94
N ALA A 73 5.22 -17.28 10.16
CA ALA A 73 4.33 -18.35 10.66
C ALA A 73 4.30 -19.58 9.73
N THR A 74 5.45 -19.88 9.11
CA THR A 74 5.62 -21.05 8.24
C THR A 74 6.67 -22.00 8.79
N PHE A 75 6.40 -23.30 8.67
CA PHE A 75 7.39 -24.35 8.79
C PHE A 75 8.15 -24.50 7.48
N ARG A 76 9.47 -24.70 7.59
CA ARG A 76 10.34 -25.03 6.47
C ARG A 76 10.70 -26.51 6.57
N VAL A 77 10.14 -27.30 5.66
CA VAL A 77 10.19 -28.76 5.68
C VAL A 77 11.00 -29.21 4.47
N THR A 78 11.88 -30.20 4.63
CA THR A 78 12.62 -30.79 3.51
C THR A 78 12.12 -32.20 3.30
N ILE A 79 11.65 -32.50 2.09
CA ILE A 79 11.13 -33.81 1.66
C ILE A 79 11.86 -34.12 0.36
N ASP A 80 12.49 -35.29 0.25
CA ASP A 80 13.20 -35.74 -0.97
C ASP A 80 14.16 -34.69 -1.53
N ALA A 81 15.03 -34.15 -0.67
CA ALA A 81 15.97 -33.05 -0.95
C ALA A 81 15.33 -31.70 -1.38
N LYS A 82 13.99 -31.61 -1.47
CA LYS A 82 13.28 -30.38 -1.80
C LYS A 82 12.74 -29.71 -0.55
N THR A 83 13.14 -28.46 -0.34
CA THR A 83 12.61 -27.66 0.78
C THR A 83 11.33 -26.92 0.40
N THR A 84 10.23 -27.25 1.05
CA THR A 84 8.93 -26.59 0.92
C THR A 84 8.62 -25.71 2.14
N ARG A 85 7.64 -24.81 2.00
CA ARG A 85 7.12 -23.98 3.10
C ARG A 85 5.66 -24.30 3.31
N HIS A 86 5.30 -24.60 4.55
CA HIS A 86 3.92 -24.90 4.96
C HIS A 86 3.48 -23.90 6.02
N LEU A 87 2.24 -23.41 5.91
CA LEU A 87 1.67 -22.51 6.91
C LEU A 87 1.31 -23.33 8.16
N ALA A 88 1.71 -22.84 9.33
CA ALA A 88 1.65 -23.64 10.56
C ALA A 88 0.23 -23.95 10.99
N ASP A 89 -0.64 -22.95 10.92
CA ASP A 89 -2.09 -23.07 11.13
C ASP A 89 -2.74 -24.11 10.21
N VAL A 90 -2.35 -24.18 8.94
CA VAL A 90 -2.85 -25.19 7.98
C VAL A 90 -2.40 -26.60 8.34
N VAL A 91 -1.13 -26.75 8.72
CA VAL A 91 -0.59 -28.05 9.14
C VAL A 91 -1.34 -28.56 10.36
N MET A 92 -1.59 -27.67 11.34
CA MET A 92 -2.38 -27.96 12.54
C MET A 92 -3.82 -28.36 12.21
N ALA A 93 -4.51 -27.53 11.44
CA ALA A 93 -5.91 -27.77 11.07
C ALA A 93 -6.07 -29.08 10.30
N ARG A 94 -5.13 -29.41 9.41
CA ARG A 94 -5.19 -30.67 8.65
C ARG A 94 -4.99 -31.89 9.54
N ALA A 95 -4.13 -31.79 10.55
CA ALA A 95 -3.79 -32.91 11.41
C ALA A 95 -4.91 -33.21 12.42
N PHE A 96 -5.47 -32.17 13.05
CA PHE A 96 -6.38 -32.34 14.20
C PHE A 96 -7.84 -32.01 13.92
N LEU A 97 -8.13 -31.05 13.04
CA LEU A 97 -9.53 -30.67 12.79
C LEU A 97 -10.14 -31.61 11.75
N GLU A 98 -11.39 -31.99 11.99
CA GLU A 98 -12.16 -32.75 11.01
C GLU A 98 -12.29 -31.98 9.69
N ARG A 99 -12.46 -32.75 8.62
CA ARG A 99 -12.60 -32.19 7.27
C ARG A 99 -13.86 -31.31 7.26
N PRO A 100 -13.74 -30.00 6.98
CA PRO A 100 -14.89 -29.14 7.00
C PRO A 100 -15.76 -29.34 5.76
N ALA A 101 -16.99 -28.82 5.80
CA ALA A 101 -17.81 -28.64 4.61
C ALA A 101 -17.06 -27.81 3.55
N LYS A 102 -17.42 -28.01 2.28
CA LYS A 102 -16.84 -27.27 1.14
C LYS A 102 -16.87 -25.76 1.45
N GLU A 103 -15.79 -25.06 1.10
CA GLU A 103 -15.62 -23.60 1.19
C GLU A 103 -15.32 -22.99 2.57
N SER A 104 -15.07 -23.79 3.60
CA SER A 104 -14.65 -23.26 4.90
C SER A 104 -13.25 -22.62 4.86
N VAL A 105 -13.04 -21.62 5.71
CA VAL A 105 -11.77 -20.94 5.93
C VAL A 105 -11.29 -21.16 7.36
N LEU A 106 -9.98 -21.26 7.55
CA LEU A 106 -9.38 -21.42 8.87
C LEU A 106 -9.37 -20.08 9.61
N ILE A 107 -9.88 -20.07 10.84
CA ILE A 107 -10.01 -18.88 11.69
C ILE A 107 -9.23 -19.09 12.99
N HIS A 108 -8.43 -18.10 13.36
CA HIS A 108 -7.82 -17.99 14.69
C HIS A 108 -8.86 -17.35 15.63
N VAL A 109 -9.22 -18.04 16.71
CA VAL A 109 -10.31 -17.66 17.63
C VAL A 109 -9.98 -16.38 18.39
N ASP A 110 -8.75 -16.21 18.84
CA ASP A 110 -8.22 -15.00 19.49
C ASP A 110 -7.91 -13.86 18.50
N GLY A 111 -7.82 -14.18 17.20
CA GLY A 111 -7.42 -13.25 16.14
C GLY A 111 -5.91 -13.02 16.01
N ASP A 112 -5.09 -13.74 16.78
CA ASP A 112 -3.64 -13.73 16.71
C ASP A 112 -3.14 -14.77 15.69
N PRO A 113 -2.60 -14.34 14.53
CA PRO A 113 -2.13 -15.26 13.49
C PRO A 113 -0.83 -15.99 13.82
N ILE A 114 -0.19 -15.76 14.97
CA ILE A 114 0.99 -16.53 15.41
C ILE A 114 0.67 -17.60 16.46
N ASN A 115 -0.53 -17.56 17.06
CA ASN A 115 -0.97 -18.55 18.03
C ASN A 115 -1.59 -19.75 17.31
N HIS A 116 -0.77 -20.77 17.03
CA HIS A 116 -1.18 -21.96 16.30
C HIS A 116 -1.63 -23.13 17.18
N ARG A 117 -1.99 -22.88 18.45
CA ARG A 117 -2.56 -23.92 19.30
C ARG A 117 -3.88 -24.42 18.73
N LEU A 118 -4.16 -25.71 18.92
CA LEU A 118 -5.34 -26.37 18.37
C LEU A 118 -6.65 -25.74 18.87
N ASP A 119 -6.72 -25.41 20.16
CA ASP A 119 -7.84 -24.72 20.81
C ASP A 119 -8.14 -23.34 20.20
N ASN A 120 -7.13 -22.72 19.57
CA ASN A 120 -7.27 -21.43 18.90
C ASN A 120 -7.65 -21.55 17.41
N LEU A 121 -7.75 -22.75 16.85
CA LEU A 121 -8.01 -22.96 15.44
C LEU A 121 -9.38 -23.61 15.22
N ARG A 122 -10.16 -23.06 14.29
CA ARG A 122 -11.38 -23.71 13.80
C ARG A 122 -11.70 -23.37 12.36
N TRP A 123 -12.47 -24.24 11.72
CA TRP A 123 -13.10 -23.92 10.45
C TRP A 123 -14.29 -22.98 10.67
N GLY A 124 -14.44 -22.01 9.78
CA GLY A 124 -15.57 -21.09 9.78
C GLY A 124 -15.93 -20.62 8.37
N SER A 125 -16.99 -19.81 8.27
CA SER A 125 -17.45 -19.31 6.98
C SER A 125 -16.59 -18.14 6.48
N GLU A 126 -16.58 -17.92 5.17
CA GLU A 126 -15.89 -16.75 4.60
C GLU A 126 -16.51 -15.42 5.08
N ALA A 127 -17.81 -15.39 5.36
CA ALA A 127 -18.47 -14.22 5.92
C ALA A 127 -17.94 -13.88 7.32
N GLU A 128 -17.81 -14.91 8.17
CA GLU A 128 -17.27 -14.76 9.52
C GLU A 128 -15.82 -14.26 9.51
N TYR A 129 -14.98 -14.86 8.66
CA TYR A 129 -13.58 -14.42 8.50
C TYR A 129 -13.48 -12.96 8.03
N ARG A 130 -14.34 -12.54 7.08
CA ARG A 130 -14.40 -11.14 6.62
C ARG A 130 -14.84 -10.19 7.73
N ASP A 131 -15.83 -10.57 8.54
CA ASP A 131 -16.27 -9.73 9.66
C ASP A 131 -15.16 -9.58 10.72
N ARG A 132 -14.46 -10.66 11.06
CA ARG A 132 -13.29 -10.60 11.96
C ARG A 132 -12.19 -9.69 11.41
N LEU A 133 -11.87 -9.79 10.12
CA LEU A 133 -10.93 -8.89 9.45
C LEU A 133 -11.35 -7.42 9.54
N ARG A 134 -12.66 -7.14 9.39
CA ARG A 134 -13.23 -5.79 9.52
C ARG A 134 -13.06 -5.26 10.95
N ARG A 135 -13.45 -6.04 11.96
CA ARG A 135 -13.30 -5.67 13.38
C ARG A 135 -11.83 -5.48 13.78
N ALA A 136 -10.93 -6.35 13.32
CA ALA A 136 -9.49 -6.23 13.57
C ALA A 136 -8.92 -4.94 12.96
N ARG A 137 -9.31 -4.59 11.72
CA ARG A 137 -8.92 -3.32 11.09
C ARG A 137 -9.45 -2.12 11.87
N GLN A 138 -10.71 -2.15 12.32
CA GLN A 138 -11.29 -1.08 13.13
C GLN A 138 -10.53 -0.90 14.46
N ARG A 139 -10.14 -1.98 15.14
CA ARG A 139 -9.31 -1.92 16.35
C ARG A 139 -7.93 -1.29 16.10
N VAL A 140 -7.27 -1.65 14.99
CA VAL A 140 -5.97 -1.05 14.63
C VAL A 140 -6.13 0.45 14.32
N LEU A 141 -7.19 0.83 13.60
CA LEU A 141 -7.49 2.23 13.32
C LEU A 141 -7.80 3.01 14.60
N ALA A 142 -8.59 2.44 15.51
CA ALA A 142 -8.87 3.04 16.83
C ALA A 142 -7.59 3.23 17.64
N LYS A 143 -6.71 2.21 17.73
CA LYS A 143 -5.41 2.34 18.39
C LYS A 143 -4.52 3.42 17.75
N ARG A 144 -4.53 3.56 16.42
CA ARG A 144 -3.78 4.61 15.73
C ARG A 144 -4.34 5.99 16.01
N LYS A 145 -5.67 6.15 16.01
CA LYS A 145 -6.34 7.40 16.41
C LYS A 145 -5.98 7.77 17.85
N HIS A 146 -6.09 6.82 18.77
CA HIS A 146 -5.73 7.04 20.17
C HIS A 146 -4.25 7.40 20.35
N ARG A 147 -3.33 6.77 19.61
CA ARG A 147 -1.91 7.14 19.65
C ARG A 147 -1.66 8.52 19.08
N ALA A 148 -2.24 8.84 17.91
CA ALA A 148 -2.11 10.17 17.33
C ALA A 148 -2.66 11.25 18.27
N LEU A 149 -3.77 10.95 18.96
CA LEU A 149 -4.34 11.81 19.98
C LEU A 149 -3.39 11.99 21.17
N ALA A 150 -2.82 10.89 21.68
CA ALA A 150 -1.83 10.94 22.76
C ALA A 150 -0.58 11.74 22.36
N ASP A 151 -0.11 11.61 21.12
CA ASP A 151 1.03 12.37 20.61
C ASP A 151 0.70 13.88 20.53
N VAL A 152 -0.52 14.25 20.09
CA VAL A 152 -0.99 15.65 20.08
C VAL A 152 -1.11 16.20 21.50
N LEU A 153 -1.66 15.42 22.44
CA LEU A 153 -1.78 15.84 23.84
C LEU A 153 -0.41 16.01 24.49
N ALA A 154 0.55 15.13 24.19
CA ALA A 154 1.92 15.25 24.65
C ALA A 154 2.62 16.49 24.08
N ASP A 155 2.32 16.87 22.82
CA ASP A 155 2.83 18.09 22.20
C ASP A 155 2.23 19.34 22.86
N ILE A 156 0.91 19.37 23.07
CA ILE A 156 0.23 20.46 23.80
C ILE A 156 0.82 20.62 25.21
N HIS A 157 1.01 19.52 25.94
CA HIS A 157 1.59 19.56 27.28
C HIS A 157 3.03 20.10 27.27
N ARG A 158 3.83 19.75 26.24
CA ARG A 158 5.21 20.24 26.09
C ARG A 158 5.27 21.71 25.72
N THR A 159 4.38 22.17 24.84
CA THR A 159 4.37 23.55 24.34
C THR A 159 3.70 24.51 25.33
N TYR A 160 2.70 24.03 26.07
CA TYR A 160 1.89 24.82 26.99
C TYR A 160 1.70 24.10 28.33
N PRO A 161 2.76 23.99 29.14
CA PRO A 161 2.67 23.31 30.43
C PRO A 161 1.62 23.95 31.36
N GLU A 162 1.46 25.28 31.30
CA GLU A 162 0.42 25.99 32.08
C GLU A 162 -1.01 25.75 31.58
N ALA A 163 -1.21 25.44 30.30
CA ALA A 163 -2.53 25.06 29.77
C ALA A 163 -2.87 23.60 30.11
N SER A 164 -1.86 22.78 30.38
CA SER A 164 -2.05 21.36 30.66
C SER A 164 -2.69 21.08 32.03
N SER A 165 -2.49 21.97 33.01
CA SER A 165 -3.18 21.93 34.30
C SER A 165 -4.69 22.21 34.16
N LEU A 166 -5.10 23.00 33.16
CA LEU A 166 -6.50 23.23 32.80
C LEU A 166 -7.10 22.06 31.99
N LEU A 167 -6.26 21.18 31.45
CA LEU A 167 -6.65 19.98 30.70
C LEU A 167 -6.70 18.71 31.57
N CYS A 168 -6.61 18.83 32.90
CA CYS A 168 -6.92 17.73 33.83
C CYS A 168 -8.43 17.43 33.80
N TRP A 169 -8.88 16.71 32.77
CA TRP A 169 -10.25 16.23 32.64
C TRP A 169 -10.30 14.80 33.16
N GLU A 170 -10.63 14.68 34.45
CA GLU A 170 -11.25 13.46 34.94
C GLU A 170 -12.62 13.31 34.27
N ARG A 171 -12.87 12.12 33.70
CA ARG A 171 -14.16 11.58 33.23
C ARG A 171 -14.46 11.70 31.72
N SER A 172 -14.20 10.57 31.07
CA SER A 172 -14.79 10.02 29.84
C SER A 172 -14.20 10.42 28.48
N PRO A 173 -13.43 9.51 27.83
CA PRO A 173 -12.92 9.67 26.46
C PRO A 173 -13.99 9.95 25.39
N THR A 174 -15.24 9.54 25.62
CA THR A 174 -16.34 9.68 24.64
C THR A 174 -16.75 11.12 24.38
N TYR A 175 -16.69 12.00 25.39
CA TYR A 175 -17.07 13.41 25.23
C TYR A 175 -16.04 14.18 24.37
N PHE A 176 -14.78 13.77 24.45
CA PHE A 176 -13.69 14.38 23.72
C PHE A 176 -13.64 13.95 22.25
N GLU A 177 -13.97 12.68 21.94
CA GLU A 177 -14.13 12.25 20.54
C GLU A 177 -15.26 13.01 19.83
N ASP A 178 -16.35 13.34 20.54
CA ASP A 178 -17.47 14.12 20.00
C ASP A 178 -17.10 15.60 19.84
N ALA A 179 -16.39 16.19 20.81
CA ALA A 179 -15.89 17.57 20.74
C ALA A 179 -14.84 17.76 19.62
N LEU A 180 -13.89 16.83 19.47
CA LEU A 180 -12.92 16.85 18.37
C LEU A 180 -13.55 16.51 17.03
N GLY A 181 -14.55 15.62 16.99
CA GLY A 181 -15.33 15.36 15.79
C GLY A 181 -16.01 16.63 15.25
N ARG A 182 -16.51 17.48 16.15
CA ARG A 182 -17.08 18.80 15.83
C ARG A 182 -16.02 19.84 15.44
N LEU A 183 -14.85 19.82 16.08
CA LEU A 183 -13.72 20.70 15.72
C LEU A 183 -13.09 20.33 14.35
N TYR A 184 -13.00 19.04 14.02
CA TYR A 184 -12.46 18.57 12.75
C TYR A 184 -13.47 18.62 11.58
N SER A 185 -14.78 18.81 11.82
CA SER A 185 -15.75 19.05 10.74
C SER A 185 -15.70 20.48 10.19
N VAL A 186 -14.91 21.37 10.80
CA VAL A 186 -14.61 22.69 10.25
C VAL A 186 -13.53 22.53 9.18
N ARG A 187 -13.90 22.78 7.92
CA ARG A 187 -13.03 22.60 6.74
C ARG A 187 -11.68 23.31 6.91
N LYS A 188 -10.65 22.72 6.29
CA LYS A 188 -9.22 23.12 6.23
C LYS A 188 -8.91 24.56 5.77
N SER A 189 -9.91 25.42 5.54
CA SER A 189 -9.73 26.79 5.05
C SER A 189 -10.23 27.88 6.01
N THR A 190 -10.77 27.53 7.19
CA THR A 190 -11.25 28.57 8.12
C THR A 190 -11.20 28.10 9.56
N VAL A 191 -10.04 28.24 10.21
CA VAL A 191 -10.00 28.30 11.67
C VAL A 191 -10.35 29.75 12.06
N ARG A 192 -11.64 30.09 12.05
CA ARG A 192 -12.15 31.16 12.92
C ARG A 192 -12.75 30.46 14.13
N ALA A 193 -12.16 30.72 15.29
CA ALA A 193 -12.58 30.14 16.55
C ALA A 193 -14.04 30.50 16.83
N VAL A 194 -14.93 29.51 16.80
CA VAL A 194 -16.25 29.61 17.42
C VAL A 194 -16.09 29.02 18.83
N LEU A 195 -16.05 29.88 19.84
CA LEU A 195 -16.04 29.48 21.25
C LEU A 195 -17.34 29.93 21.91
N PHE A 196 -18.02 28.98 22.57
CA PHE A 196 -19.21 29.23 23.37
C PHE A 196 -18.86 30.07 24.62
N PRO A 197 -19.59 31.16 24.93
CA PRO A 197 -19.22 32.11 25.97
C PRO A 197 -19.75 31.76 27.36
N ARG A 198 -19.96 30.47 27.70
CA ARG A 198 -20.66 30.13 28.96
C ARG A 198 -19.80 29.97 30.21
N VAL A 199 -18.47 29.92 30.10
CA VAL A 199 -17.61 29.78 31.29
C VAL A 199 -16.25 30.48 31.09
N PHE A 200 -16.19 31.80 31.23
CA PHE A 200 -14.89 32.47 31.38
C PHE A 200 -14.96 33.61 32.39
N ARG A 201 -14.07 33.57 33.39
CA ARG A 201 -13.86 34.68 34.33
C ARG A 201 -12.94 35.75 33.68
N PRO A 202 -13.08 37.03 34.04
CA PRO A 202 -12.31 38.13 33.41
C PRO A 202 -10.78 37.98 33.54
N ALA A 203 -10.30 37.38 34.63
CA ALA A 203 -8.86 37.23 34.87
C ALA A 203 -8.13 36.34 33.83
N SER A 204 -8.83 35.41 33.17
CA SER A 204 -8.25 34.52 32.15
C SER A 204 -8.10 35.15 30.76
N ALA A 205 -8.76 36.28 30.48
CA ALA A 205 -8.68 36.93 29.17
C ALA A 205 -7.28 37.55 28.91
N LYS A 206 -6.69 38.18 29.94
CA LYS A 206 -5.34 38.76 29.86
C LYS A 206 -4.24 37.71 29.64
N ALA A 207 -4.36 36.53 30.26
CA ALA A 207 -3.42 35.43 30.07
C ALA A 207 -3.50 34.87 28.63
N TRP A 208 -4.70 34.79 28.07
CA TRP A 208 -4.92 34.32 26.70
C TRP A 208 -4.43 35.30 25.62
N VAL A 209 -4.61 36.60 25.82
CA VAL A 209 -4.06 37.64 24.90
C VAL A 209 -2.53 37.59 24.89
N ARG A 210 -1.89 37.37 26.04
CA ARG A 210 -0.43 37.21 26.14
C ARG A 210 0.05 35.92 25.47
N ALA A 211 -0.67 34.81 25.64
CA ALA A 211 -0.35 33.55 24.97
C ALA A 211 -0.49 33.66 23.45
N ALA A 212 -1.55 34.33 22.95
CA ALA A 212 -1.77 34.55 21.52
C ALA A 212 -0.68 35.42 20.88
N ALA A 213 -0.19 36.45 21.58
CA ALA A 213 0.92 37.28 21.11
C ALA A 213 2.27 36.53 21.03
N ALA A 214 2.47 35.53 21.90
CA ALA A 214 3.70 34.74 21.95
C ALA A 214 3.85 33.75 20.78
N VAL A 215 2.74 33.28 20.18
CA VAL A 215 2.74 32.32 19.06
C VAL A 215 2.76 32.95 17.67
N THR A 216 2.70 34.27 17.57
CA THR A 216 2.71 34.98 16.27
C THR A 216 4.15 35.12 15.73
N PRO A 217 4.43 34.66 14.48
CA PRO A 217 5.76 34.72 13.89
C PRO A 217 6.31 36.16 13.80
N PRO A 218 7.64 36.38 13.94
CA PRO A 218 8.23 37.73 13.94
C PRO A 218 7.89 38.55 12.69
N SER A 219 7.77 37.88 11.53
CA SER A 219 7.45 38.49 10.23
C SER A 219 6.03 39.05 10.12
N LYS A 220 5.14 38.77 11.09
CA LYS A 220 3.77 39.31 11.13
C LYS A 220 3.53 40.29 12.27
N ARG A 221 4.55 40.59 13.11
CA ARG A 221 4.39 41.47 14.27
C ARG A 221 4.17 42.94 13.89
N SER A 222 4.66 43.38 12.73
CA SER A 222 4.49 44.75 12.23
C SER A 222 3.07 45.08 11.75
N GLU A 223 2.27 44.08 11.36
CA GLU A 223 0.86 44.26 10.97
C GLU A 223 -0.09 44.35 12.18
N THR A 224 0.39 44.04 13.38
CA THR A 224 -0.38 44.11 14.64
C THR A 224 -0.23 45.42 15.41
N ARG A 225 0.45 46.43 14.86
CA ARG A 225 0.55 47.77 15.47
C ARG A 225 -0.48 48.72 14.89
N SER A 226 -1.73 48.54 15.30
CA SER A 226 -2.75 49.60 15.37
C SER A 226 -4.05 48.91 15.75
N PHE A 227 -4.31 48.78 17.04
CA PHE A 227 -5.64 48.71 17.67
C PHE A 227 -5.37 48.50 19.17
N GLU A 228 -4.86 49.54 19.83
CA GLU A 228 -5.11 49.68 21.27
C GLU A 228 -6.52 50.24 21.40
N LEU A 229 -7.51 49.35 21.29
CA LEU A 229 -8.83 49.63 21.82
C LEU A 229 -8.82 49.09 23.25
N SER A 230 -9.22 49.93 24.19
CA SER A 230 -9.49 49.52 25.57
C SER A 230 -10.51 48.37 25.57
N ALA A 231 -10.50 47.52 26.61
CA ALA A 231 -11.44 46.41 26.72
C ALA A 231 -12.91 46.87 26.59
N ASP A 232 -13.21 48.10 27.00
CA ASP A 232 -14.52 48.73 26.91
C ASP A 232 -14.89 49.20 25.50
N GLU A 233 -13.90 49.53 24.67
CA GLU A 233 -14.11 49.87 23.25
C GLU A 233 -14.31 48.60 22.42
N LEU A 234 -13.57 47.53 22.69
CA LEU A 234 -13.80 46.23 22.05
C LEU A 234 -15.20 45.68 22.37
N PHE A 235 -15.67 45.89 23.61
CA PHE A 235 -17.03 45.53 24.02
C PHE A 235 -18.09 46.39 23.34
N ARG A 236 -17.84 47.70 23.15
CA ARG A 236 -18.72 48.61 22.40
C ARG A 236 -18.80 48.25 20.91
N GLU A 237 -17.68 47.93 20.28
CA GLU A 237 -17.60 47.52 18.87
C GLU A 237 -18.38 46.22 18.61
N VAL A 238 -18.24 45.23 19.51
CA VAL A 238 -18.97 43.95 19.45
C VAL A 238 -20.47 44.15 19.71
N ARG A 239 -20.87 45.14 20.53
CA ARG A 239 -22.27 45.51 20.75
C ARG A 239 -22.87 46.25 19.55
N ALA A 240 -22.08 47.12 18.91
CA ALA A 240 -22.49 47.89 17.74
C ALA A 240 -22.68 47.01 16.50
N GLN A 241 -21.83 45.98 16.33
CA GLN A 241 -21.94 45.01 15.22
C GLN A 241 -23.02 43.94 15.40
N ASN A 242 -23.60 43.81 16.60
CA ASN A 242 -24.67 42.84 16.91
C ASN A 242 -26.04 43.51 17.18
N SER A 243 -26.22 44.76 16.78
CA SER A 243 -27.45 45.54 17.00
C SER A 243 -28.65 45.13 16.12
N SER A 244 -28.54 44.07 15.32
CA SER A 244 -29.68 43.43 14.63
C SER A 244 -30.23 42.17 15.30
N ALA A 245 -29.82 41.86 16.53
CA ALA A 245 -30.32 40.71 17.30
C ALA A 245 -30.80 41.10 18.71
N ALA A 246 -31.49 42.23 18.82
CA ALA A 246 -32.06 42.72 20.07
C ALA A 246 -33.58 42.95 19.96
N GLU A 247 -34.32 41.91 19.59
CA GLU A 247 -35.70 41.74 20.03
C GLU A 247 -35.93 40.25 20.30
N LEU A 248 -36.04 39.91 21.59
CA LEU A 248 -36.87 38.85 22.19
C LEU A 248 -36.35 38.59 23.60
N CYS A 249 -36.81 39.42 24.54
CA CYS A 249 -36.81 39.07 25.95
C CYS A 249 -38.01 38.15 26.24
N TYR A 250 -37.78 37.18 27.12
CA TYR A 250 -38.74 36.52 28.01
C TYR A 250 -39.92 35.77 27.38
N LEU A 251 -39.88 34.44 27.46
CA LEU A 251 -40.99 33.61 27.94
C LEU A 251 -40.48 32.19 28.28
N GLU A 252 -40.77 31.76 29.50
CA GLU A 252 -40.58 30.38 29.96
C GLU A 252 -41.59 29.43 29.28
N ALA A 253 -41.17 28.16 29.16
CA ALA A 253 -41.99 26.95 29.05
C ALA A 253 -42.86 26.69 27.79
N ARG A 254 -42.37 25.79 26.91
CA ARG A 254 -42.92 24.42 26.63
C ARG A 254 -42.45 23.90 25.25
N PRO A 255 -42.25 22.58 25.07
CA PRO A 255 -41.72 22.01 23.83
C PRO A 255 -42.83 21.67 22.84
N GLY A 256 -42.76 22.21 21.62
CA GLY A 256 -43.58 21.74 20.50
C GLY A 256 -43.85 22.83 19.46
N ALA A 257 -43.50 22.50 18.20
CA ALA A 257 -43.92 23.17 16.96
C ALA A 257 -43.44 24.61 16.72
N LEU A 258 -42.54 24.79 15.74
CA LEU A 258 -42.84 25.47 14.47
C LEU A 258 -41.56 25.51 13.61
N PHE A 259 -41.52 24.65 12.60
CA PHE A 259 -40.80 24.88 11.36
C PHE A 259 -41.80 25.65 10.47
N ASP A 260 -41.49 26.89 10.11
CA ASP A 260 -41.91 27.53 8.85
C ASP A 260 -41.53 29.02 8.86
N ALA A 261 -40.43 29.37 8.20
CA ALA A 261 -40.22 30.62 7.47
C ALA A 261 -38.80 30.66 6.89
N VAL A 262 -38.69 31.25 5.70
CA VAL A 262 -37.48 31.46 4.87
C VAL A 262 -37.11 30.30 3.93
N GLY A 263 -37.98 30.07 2.95
CA GLY A 263 -37.62 29.40 1.70
C GLY A 263 -37.55 30.41 0.56
N ASN A 264 -36.33 30.74 0.09
CA ASN A 264 -36.14 31.18 -1.29
C ASN A 264 -34.73 30.79 -1.79
N VAL A 265 -34.76 30.07 -2.92
CA VAL A 265 -33.67 29.79 -3.87
C VAL A 265 -32.43 29.06 -3.32
N TYR A 266 -32.49 27.73 -3.20
CA TYR A 266 -31.39 26.84 -3.61
C TYR A 266 -31.92 25.44 -3.93
N SER A 267 -31.52 24.92 -5.09
CA SER A 267 -31.90 23.58 -5.58
C SER A 267 -31.41 22.49 -4.62
N CYS A 268 -32.34 21.71 -4.06
CA CYS A 268 -32.03 20.52 -3.29
C CYS A 268 -31.59 19.40 -4.24
N LYS A 269 -30.29 19.07 -4.25
CA LYS A 269 -29.82 17.72 -4.65
C LYS A 269 -29.90 16.82 -3.43
N ALA A 270 -30.93 15.97 -3.38
CA ALA A 270 -30.96 14.83 -2.46
C ALA A 270 -30.16 13.64 -3.03
N PRO A 271 -29.55 12.80 -2.18
CA PRO A 271 -28.73 11.67 -2.58
C PRO A 271 -29.59 10.40 -2.70
N TYR A 272 -29.85 9.91 -3.90
CA TYR A 272 -30.35 8.55 -4.10
C TYR A 272 -29.35 7.73 -4.90
N GLY A 273 -28.91 6.65 -4.26
CA GLY A 273 -28.14 5.59 -4.89
C GLY A 273 -28.93 4.95 -6.03
N LEU A 274 -28.19 4.59 -7.08
CA LEU A 274 -28.66 3.78 -8.19
C LEU A 274 -29.18 2.43 -7.67
N MET A 275 -30.47 2.35 -7.40
CA MET A 275 -31.23 1.12 -7.59
C MET A 275 -31.96 1.24 -8.92
N SER A 276 -31.76 0.26 -9.80
CA SER A 276 -32.52 0.11 -11.04
C SER A 276 -33.98 -0.18 -10.67
N PRO A 277 -34.95 0.69 -10.95
CA PRO A 277 -36.35 0.33 -10.78
C PRO A 277 -36.76 -0.46 -12.03
N SER A 278 -37.18 -1.71 -11.83
CA SER A 278 -38.14 -2.33 -12.75
C SER A 278 -39.38 -1.44 -12.77
N ILE A 279 -39.63 -0.73 -13.87
CA ILE A 279 -40.79 0.14 -14.02
C ILE A 279 -42.03 -0.75 -14.13
N ASP A 280 -42.94 -0.63 -13.17
CA ASP A 280 -44.23 -1.33 -13.14
C ASP A 280 -45.21 -0.66 -14.12
N ARG A 281 -45.80 -1.47 -15.02
CA ARG A 281 -46.80 -1.03 -16.00
C ARG A 281 -48.01 -0.36 -15.34
N LYS A 282 -48.42 -0.84 -14.17
CA LYS A 282 -49.59 -0.30 -13.45
C LYS A 282 -49.31 1.11 -12.91
N ALA A 283 -48.09 1.36 -12.43
CA ALA A 283 -47.70 2.67 -11.92
C ALA A 283 -47.61 3.75 -13.02
N LEU A 284 -47.31 3.35 -14.27
CA LEU A 284 -47.26 4.26 -15.41
C LEU A 284 -48.67 4.68 -15.87
N ALA A 285 -49.62 3.74 -15.92
CA ALA A 285 -51.01 4.01 -16.27
C ALA A 285 -51.74 4.88 -15.23
N GLU A 286 -51.29 4.84 -13.97
CA GLU A 286 -51.86 5.62 -12.86
C GLU A 286 -51.18 6.99 -12.65
N GLY A 287 -50.32 7.45 -13.57
CA GLY A 287 -49.74 8.81 -13.54
C GLY A 287 -48.77 9.09 -12.37
N ARG A 288 -48.20 8.07 -11.73
CA ARG A 288 -47.42 8.23 -10.48
C ARG A 288 -45.97 8.72 -10.66
N PHE A 289 -45.63 9.38 -11.77
CA PHE A 289 -44.30 9.91 -12.06
C PHE A 289 -44.31 11.45 -12.15
N PRO A 290 -44.16 12.17 -11.03
CA PRO A 290 -44.44 13.61 -10.95
C PRO A 290 -43.46 14.51 -11.73
N SER A 291 -42.34 14.00 -12.25
CA SER A 291 -41.31 14.84 -12.91
C SER A 291 -41.30 14.77 -14.45
N ALA A 292 -41.97 13.79 -15.07
CA ALA A 292 -41.87 13.51 -16.50
C ALA A 292 -43.07 13.97 -17.35
N GLY A 293 -44.20 14.32 -16.74
CA GLY A 293 -45.46 14.62 -17.45
C GLY A 293 -46.24 13.36 -17.81
N GLU A 294 -47.43 13.52 -18.39
CA GLU A 294 -48.25 12.39 -18.84
C GLU A 294 -47.56 11.62 -19.98
N PHE A 295 -47.69 10.30 -19.95
CA PHE A 295 -47.21 9.42 -21.01
C PHE A 295 -48.39 8.99 -21.88
N ARG A 296 -48.22 9.05 -23.20
CA ARG A 296 -49.20 8.57 -24.18
C ARG A 296 -48.64 7.42 -25.02
N PRO A 297 -49.46 6.45 -25.44
CA PRO A 297 -49.01 5.38 -26.33
C PRO A 297 -48.66 5.93 -27.72
N ILE A 298 -47.57 5.45 -28.32
CA ILE A 298 -47.21 5.75 -29.71
C ILE A 298 -48.01 4.83 -30.62
N ASP A 299 -48.72 5.38 -31.61
CA ASP A 299 -49.52 4.67 -32.64
C ASP A 299 -50.57 3.70 -32.06
N GLY A 300 -51.15 4.01 -30.90
CA GLY A 300 -52.11 3.12 -30.21
C GLY A 300 -51.46 1.82 -29.67
N SER A 301 -50.13 1.73 -29.68
CA SER A 301 -49.41 0.59 -29.14
C SER A 301 -49.35 0.63 -27.61
N ASP A 302 -49.69 -0.49 -26.97
CA ASP A 302 -49.49 -0.72 -25.54
C ASP A 302 -48.00 -0.94 -25.17
N ARG A 303 -47.10 -1.05 -26.16
CA ARG A 303 -45.69 -1.43 -25.97
C ARG A 303 -44.74 -0.24 -25.86
N TYR A 304 -45.13 0.93 -26.36
CA TYR A 304 -44.28 2.12 -26.45
C TYR A 304 -45.03 3.35 -25.99
N TRP A 305 -44.43 4.06 -25.04
CA TRP A 305 -45.04 5.25 -24.43
C TRP A 305 -44.08 6.41 -24.52
N VAL A 306 -44.59 7.59 -24.88
CA VAL A 306 -43.81 8.83 -24.94
C VAL A 306 -44.37 9.83 -23.95
N SER A 307 -43.51 10.44 -23.13
CA SER A 307 -43.89 11.57 -22.28
C SER A 307 -44.03 12.82 -23.12
N GLU A 308 -44.79 13.83 -22.65
CA GLU A 308 -44.80 15.17 -23.24
C GLU A 308 -43.40 15.80 -23.43
N LYS A 309 -42.41 15.41 -22.62
CA LYS A 309 -41.01 15.89 -22.72
C LYS A 309 -40.09 15.04 -23.61
N GLY A 310 -40.66 14.13 -24.42
CA GLY A 310 -39.91 13.33 -25.41
C GLY A 310 -39.15 12.11 -24.87
N ALA A 311 -39.40 11.67 -23.63
CA ALA A 311 -38.86 10.42 -23.10
C ALA A 311 -39.68 9.21 -23.59
N VAL A 312 -39.03 8.23 -24.21
CA VAL A 312 -39.68 7.01 -24.73
C VAL A 312 -39.38 5.81 -23.84
N VAL A 313 -40.41 5.08 -23.42
CA VAL A 313 -40.33 3.84 -22.66
C VAL A 313 -40.79 2.67 -23.55
N SER A 314 -39.95 1.64 -23.68
CA SER A 314 -40.28 0.39 -24.39
C SER A 314 -40.44 -0.76 -23.40
N PHE A 315 -41.49 -1.55 -23.57
CA PHE A 315 -41.74 -2.76 -22.79
C PHE A 315 -41.47 -4.07 -23.57
N SER A 316 -40.84 -4.00 -24.76
CA SER A 316 -40.48 -5.18 -25.58
C SER A 316 -38.97 -5.26 -25.85
N SER A 317 -38.43 -6.49 -25.85
CA SER A 317 -37.02 -6.79 -26.15
C SER A 317 -36.72 -7.10 -27.63
N GLU A 318 -37.69 -6.97 -28.53
CA GLU A 318 -37.63 -7.62 -29.86
C GLU A 318 -37.42 -6.68 -31.06
N ILE A 319 -37.30 -5.36 -30.88
CA ILE A 319 -37.05 -4.44 -31.99
C ILE A 319 -35.59 -3.99 -32.04
N GLU A 320 -34.98 -4.18 -33.21
CA GLU A 320 -33.67 -3.67 -33.61
C GLU A 320 -33.66 -2.13 -33.50
N PRO A 321 -32.66 -1.49 -32.84
CA PRO A 321 -32.64 -0.04 -32.60
C PRO A 321 -32.80 0.83 -33.86
N SER A 322 -32.41 0.31 -35.01
CA SER A 322 -32.54 0.94 -36.32
C SER A 322 -34.01 1.10 -36.77
N GLU A 323 -34.85 0.11 -36.48
CA GLU A 323 -36.28 0.11 -36.82
C GLU A 323 -37.09 1.00 -35.87
N LEU A 324 -36.74 1.01 -34.57
CA LEU A 324 -37.31 1.95 -33.60
C LEU A 324 -37.03 3.41 -34.01
N LYS A 325 -35.81 3.67 -34.50
CA LYS A 325 -35.43 4.99 -35.02
C LYS A 325 -36.28 5.39 -36.24
N LYS A 326 -36.46 4.49 -37.22
CA LYS A 326 -37.30 4.78 -38.39
C LYS A 326 -38.73 5.20 -38.01
N ARG A 327 -39.35 4.47 -37.09
CA ARG A 327 -40.73 4.73 -36.65
C ARG A 327 -40.87 6.06 -35.92
N LEU A 328 -39.96 6.34 -34.99
CA LEU A 328 -39.98 7.61 -34.25
C LEU A 328 -39.69 8.81 -35.16
N THR A 329 -38.86 8.65 -36.20
CA THR A 329 -38.65 9.70 -37.21
C THR A 329 -39.87 9.92 -38.10
N ALA A 330 -40.61 8.86 -38.44
CA ALA A 330 -41.85 8.97 -39.21
C ALA A 330 -42.96 9.71 -38.42
N ALA A 331 -42.95 9.63 -37.09
CA ALA A 331 -43.85 10.36 -36.20
C ALA A 331 -43.50 11.85 -36.00
N GLY A 332 -42.42 12.35 -36.62
CA GLY A 332 -42.05 13.77 -36.61
C GLY A 332 -41.40 14.29 -35.33
N GLU A 333 -40.98 13.42 -34.40
CA GLU A 333 -40.40 13.83 -33.12
C GLU A 333 -38.87 13.65 -33.04
N SER A 334 -38.19 14.48 -32.25
CA SER A 334 -36.75 14.43 -31.99
C SER A 334 -36.46 13.72 -30.66
N TYR A 335 -35.63 12.67 -30.65
CA TYR A 335 -35.45 11.81 -29.48
C TYR A 335 -34.01 11.32 -29.23
N VAL A 336 -33.74 10.91 -27.98
CA VAL A 336 -32.50 10.24 -27.54
C VAL A 336 -32.85 8.82 -27.07
N VAL A 337 -32.39 7.80 -27.78
CA VAL A 337 -32.61 6.39 -27.41
C VAL A 337 -31.56 5.94 -26.40
N ILE A 338 -31.97 5.58 -25.18
CA ILE A 338 -31.11 4.94 -24.17
C ILE A 338 -31.53 3.48 -24.05
N THR A 339 -30.81 2.55 -24.70
CA THR A 339 -31.04 1.11 -24.53
C THR A 339 -30.20 0.55 -23.38
N GLY A 340 -30.88 0.01 -22.36
CA GLY A 340 -30.25 -0.65 -21.22
C GLY A 340 -29.96 -2.13 -21.48
N ARG A 341 -28.95 -2.47 -22.28
CA ARG A 341 -28.35 -3.83 -22.26
C ARG A 341 -26.83 -3.79 -22.43
N THR A 342 -26.11 -3.98 -21.32
CA THR A 342 -24.66 -4.25 -21.29
C THR A 342 -24.44 -5.69 -20.81
N ARG A 343 -24.75 -6.68 -21.65
CA ARG A 343 -24.38 -8.10 -21.50
C ARG A 343 -24.92 -8.84 -22.72
N TYR A 344 -24.10 -9.04 -23.75
CA TYR A 344 -24.20 -10.14 -24.74
C TYR A 344 -23.12 -10.11 -25.85
N VAL A 345 -22.00 -9.39 -25.66
CA VAL A 345 -20.88 -9.39 -26.63
C VAL A 345 -19.63 -10.12 -26.09
N ALA A 346 -19.65 -10.57 -24.84
CA ALA A 346 -18.48 -11.23 -24.24
C ALA A 346 -18.40 -12.74 -24.53
N ASP A 347 -19.53 -13.43 -24.72
CA ASP A 347 -19.55 -14.90 -24.74
C ASP A 347 -19.55 -15.52 -26.14
N LEU A 348 -19.52 -14.71 -27.22
CA LEU A 348 -19.49 -15.21 -28.60
C LEU A 348 -18.08 -15.23 -29.23
N ILE A 349 -17.03 -14.84 -28.48
CA ILE A 349 -15.68 -14.64 -29.04
C ILE A 349 -14.67 -15.70 -28.55
N GLU A 350 -14.99 -16.52 -27.54
CA GLU A 350 -14.07 -17.56 -27.06
C GLU A 350 -14.15 -18.90 -27.81
N SER A 351 -15.10 -19.11 -28.73
CA SER A 351 -15.21 -20.39 -29.47
C SER A 351 -14.59 -20.40 -30.89
N ALA A 352 -13.97 -19.31 -31.35
CA ALA A 352 -13.62 -19.16 -32.77
C ALA A 352 -12.13 -19.24 -33.13
N PHE A 353 -11.19 -19.40 -32.18
CA PHE A 353 -9.76 -19.40 -32.52
C PHE A 353 -8.94 -20.46 -31.78
N GLY A 354 -9.02 -21.69 -32.30
CA GLY A 354 -8.00 -22.72 -32.10
C GLY A 354 -7.02 -22.75 -33.28
N GLY A 355 -5.73 -22.67 -32.97
CA GLY A 355 -4.65 -23.25 -33.78
C GLY A 355 -4.11 -22.46 -34.97
N SER A 356 -2.85 -22.02 -34.87
CA SER A 356 -1.72 -22.59 -35.64
C SER A 356 -0.60 -21.58 -35.89
N SER A 357 0.63 -22.07 -35.68
CA SER A 357 1.92 -21.40 -35.78
C SER A 357 2.58 -21.63 -37.14
N VAL A 358 3.02 -20.57 -37.84
CA VAL A 358 4.09 -20.55 -38.88
C VAL A 358 4.55 -19.08 -38.98
N GLY A 359 5.80 -18.67 -38.78
CA GLY A 359 7.03 -18.95 -39.53
C GLY A 359 7.44 -17.65 -40.28
N SER A 360 8.56 -17.03 -39.89
CA SER A 360 9.02 -15.73 -40.43
C SER A 360 9.75 -15.86 -41.77
N PRO A 361 9.59 -14.92 -42.74
CA PRO A 361 10.48 -14.84 -43.90
C PRO A 361 11.41 -13.60 -43.89
N ARG A 362 12.61 -13.80 -44.46
CA ARG A 362 13.68 -12.83 -44.77
C ARG A 362 13.38 -12.01 -46.06
N PRO A 363 14.12 -10.92 -46.35
CA PRO A 363 13.73 -9.88 -47.31
C PRO A 363 14.17 -10.17 -48.77
N PRO A 364 13.68 -9.41 -49.78
CA PRO A 364 13.73 -9.82 -51.19
C PRO A 364 14.90 -9.21 -51.99
N GLN A 365 15.33 -9.94 -53.03
CA GLN A 365 16.03 -9.41 -54.21
C GLN A 365 15.09 -9.50 -55.43
N ARG A 366 15.18 -8.51 -56.35
CA ARG A 366 14.44 -8.40 -57.64
C ARG A 366 15.33 -8.88 -58.82
N PRO A 367 14.86 -8.86 -60.10
CA PRO A 367 13.82 -9.67 -60.76
C PRO A 367 14.39 -10.36 -62.05
N PRO A 368 13.63 -11.12 -62.90
CA PRO A 368 12.77 -10.52 -63.94
C PRO A 368 11.51 -11.32 -64.41
N ARG A 369 10.55 -10.52 -64.92
CA ARG A 369 9.57 -10.63 -66.03
C ARG A 369 8.83 -11.94 -66.42
N LEU A 370 7.50 -11.74 -66.53
CA LEU A 370 6.49 -12.24 -67.49
C LEU A 370 6.00 -13.71 -67.43
N GLY A 371 4.71 -13.87 -67.12
CA GLY A 371 3.95 -15.10 -67.35
C GLY A 371 2.61 -15.10 -66.62
N ARG A 372 1.54 -15.56 -67.27
CA ARG A 372 0.12 -15.36 -66.93
C ARG A 372 -0.36 -16.14 -65.69
N GLY A 373 -1.22 -15.48 -64.90
CA GLY A 373 -2.50 -16.00 -64.36
C GLY A 373 -2.51 -17.19 -63.39
N ILE A 374 -2.55 -16.91 -62.08
CA ILE A 374 -3.33 -17.67 -61.08
C ILE A 374 -3.85 -16.68 -60.03
N HIS A 375 -5.18 -16.58 -59.90
CA HIS A 375 -5.86 -15.90 -58.79
C HIS A 375 -5.72 -16.76 -57.52
N VAL A 376 -4.93 -16.32 -56.55
CA VAL A 376 -4.92 -16.88 -55.18
C VAL A 376 -5.54 -15.87 -54.24
N GLN A 377 -6.72 -16.22 -53.70
CA GLN A 377 -7.45 -15.48 -52.70
C GLN A 377 -6.75 -15.67 -51.34
N PHE A 378 -6.09 -14.64 -50.81
CA PHE A 378 -5.59 -14.63 -49.43
C PHE A 378 -6.56 -13.90 -48.52
N GLY A 379 -7.03 -14.61 -47.50
CA GLY A 379 -7.99 -14.16 -46.50
C GLY A 379 -7.47 -13.04 -45.57
N SER A 380 -8.43 -12.18 -45.21
CA SER A 380 -8.50 -11.29 -44.04
C SER A 380 -7.19 -10.68 -43.51
N ARG A 381 -6.78 -9.55 -44.12
CA ARG A 381 -5.99 -8.55 -43.40
C ARG A 381 -6.93 -7.72 -42.53
N THR A 382 -6.68 -7.65 -41.23
CA THR A 382 -7.29 -6.64 -40.36
C THR A 382 -6.95 -5.26 -40.95
N PRO A 383 -7.93 -4.46 -41.38
CA PRO A 383 -7.62 -3.21 -42.06
C PRO A 383 -7.01 -2.20 -41.09
N ALA A 384 -6.00 -1.46 -41.55
CA ALA A 384 -5.20 -0.53 -40.75
C ALA A 384 -6.03 0.52 -39.97
N TRP A 385 -7.25 0.83 -40.45
CA TRP A 385 -8.17 1.71 -39.75
C TRP A 385 -8.66 1.14 -38.41
N LEU A 386 -8.81 -0.19 -38.25
CA LEU A 386 -9.19 -0.81 -36.96
C LEU A 386 -8.10 -0.67 -35.88
N LEU A 387 -6.82 -0.65 -36.27
CA LEU A 387 -5.73 -0.33 -35.35
C LEU A 387 -5.77 1.16 -34.97
N GLY A 388 -6.00 2.05 -35.93
CA GLY A 388 -6.17 3.48 -35.71
C GLY A 388 -7.34 3.81 -34.76
N THR A 389 -8.50 3.17 -34.96
CA THR A 389 -9.68 3.34 -34.10
C THR A 389 -9.44 2.85 -32.68
N ARG A 390 -8.71 1.75 -32.47
CA ARG A 390 -8.38 1.25 -31.11
C ARG A 390 -7.43 2.18 -30.37
N VAL A 391 -6.43 2.74 -31.05
CA VAL A 391 -5.51 3.73 -30.47
C VAL A 391 -6.27 5.03 -30.13
N ALA A 392 -7.16 5.49 -31.02
CA ALA A 392 -7.98 6.68 -30.80
C ALA A 392 -8.95 6.50 -29.61
N LEU A 393 -9.65 5.36 -29.51
CA LEU A 393 -10.55 5.06 -28.39
C LEU A 393 -9.79 4.93 -27.05
N GLY A 394 -8.60 4.35 -27.07
CA GLY A 394 -7.71 4.31 -25.90
C GLY A 394 -7.34 5.72 -25.43
N LEU A 395 -6.87 6.58 -26.33
CA LEU A 395 -6.52 7.97 -26.05
C LEU A 395 -7.71 8.80 -25.54
N MET A 396 -8.91 8.59 -26.10
CA MET A 396 -10.13 9.25 -25.63
C MET A 396 -10.55 8.82 -24.23
N SER A 397 -10.41 7.53 -23.89
CA SER A 397 -10.72 7.03 -22.53
C SER A 397 -9.78 7.65 -21.48
N HIS A 398 -8.50 7.77 -21.80
CA HIS A 398 -7.51 8.40 -20.91
C HIS A 398 -7.77 9.89 -20.69
N ARG A 399 -8.22 10.62 -21.73
CA ARG A 399 -8.58 12.04 -21.59
C ARG A 399 -9.76 12.21 -20.63
N ARG A 400 -10.82 11.39 -20.75
CA ARG A 400 -11.98 11.46 -19.85
C ARG A 400 -11.60 11.16 -18.41
N ASP A 401 -10.82 10.10 -18.19
CA ASP A 401 -10.34 9.75 -16.85
C ASP A 401 -9.44 10.84 -16.28
N GLY A 402 -8.51 11.40 -17.06
CA GLY A 402 -7.66 12.50 -16.62
C GLY A 402 -8.45 13.72 -16.12
N VAL A 403 -9.49 14.14 -16.87
CA VAL A 403 -10.39 15.23 -16.44
C VAL A 403 -11.09 14.89 -15.12
N ARG A 404 -11.47 13.64 -14.90
CA ARG A 404 -12.10 13.23 -13.64
C ARG A 404 -11.13 13.28 -12.46
N VAL A 405 -9.83 13.01 -12.66
CA VAL A 405 -8.82 13.23 -11.60
C VAL A 405 -8.75 14.72 -11.26
N LEU A 406 -8.56 15.56 -12.27
CA LEU A 406 -8.38 17.00 -12.06
C LEU A 406 -9.59 17.64 -11.38
N ARG A 407 -10.81 17.15 -11.67
CA ARG A 407 -12.02 17.56 -10.96
C ARG A 407 -12.07 17.07 -9.51
N ALA A 408 -11.63 15.84 -9.23
CA ALA A 408 -11.64 15.27 -7.88
C ALA A 408 -10.51 15.80 -6.99
N PHE A 409 -9.40 16.24 -7.61
CA PHE A 409 -8.18 16.72 -6.95
C PHE A 409 -7.76 18.05 -7.58
N PRO A 410 -8.46 19.17 -7.25
CA PRO A 410 -8.27 20.46 -7.91
C PRO A 410 -6.91 21.11 -7.64
N ASP A 411 -6.18 20.62 -6.65
CA ASP A 411 -4.81 21.03 -6.34
C ASP A 411 -3.75 20.37 -7.25
N VAL A 412 -4.14 19.36 -8.03
CA VAL A 412 -3.27 18.75 -9.06
C VAL A 412 -3.21 19.67 -10.29
N ARG A 413 -2.03 20.19 -10.60
CA ARG A 413 -1.83 21.11 -11.72
C ARG A 413 -1.58 20.39 -13.04
N LYS A 414 -0.73 19.36 -13.04
CA LYS A 414 -0.45 18.56 -14.24
C LYS A 414 -0.62 17.08 -13.94
N LEU A 415 -1.12 16.37 -14.93
CA LEU A 415 -1.36 14.93 -14.87
C LEU A 415 -0.85 14.27 -16.14
N ALA A 416 -0.14 13.16 -15.98
CA ALA A 416 0.37 12.34 -17.07
C ALA A 416 -0.09 10.89 -16.92
N VAL A 417 -0.40 10.24 -18.04
CA VAL A 417 -0.68 8.79 -18.08
C VAL A 417 0.62 8.04 -17.83
N VAL A 418 0.60 7.02 -16.96
CA VAL A 418 1.79 6.21 -16.73
C VAL A 418 1.94 5.16 -17.85
N PRO A 419 3.03 5.17 -18.64
CA PRO A 419 3.18 4.24 -19.77
C PRO A 419 3.13 2.76 -19.33
N GLY A 420 2.31 1.97 -20.02
CA GLY A 420 2.08 0.55 -19.70
C GLY A 420 1.03 0.29 -18.63
N PHE A 421 0.43 1.33 -18.03
CA PHE A 421 -0.58 1.17 -16.98
C PHE A 421 -1.90 1.77 -17.43
N ARG A 422 -2.89 0.90 -17.70
CA ARG A 422 -4.24 1.36 -18.01
C ARG A 422 -4.86 2.01 -16.77
N ALA A 423 -5.36 3.23 -16.94
CA ALA A 423 -6.10 3.95 -15.91
C ALA A 423 -5.26 4.27 -14.65
N VAL A 424 -3.94 4.43 -14.80
CA VAL A 424 -3.06 4.96 -13.76
C VAL A 424 -2.45 6.26 -14.26
N PHE A 425 -2.52 7.27 -13.41
CA PHE A 425 -2.04 8.62 -13.69
C PHE A 425 -1.04 9.04 -12.61
N ALA A 426 -0.08 9.87 -12.97
CA ALA A 426 0.83 10.51 -12.03
C ALA A 426 0.72 12.02 -12.18
N SER A 427 0.79 12.74 -11.07
CA SER A 427 0.82 14.21 -11.05
C SER A 427 2.24 14.76 -10.93
N ASP A 428 2.38 16.04 -11.26
CA ASP A 428 3.64 16.79 -11.19
C ASP A 428 4.11 17.11 -9.75
N ASP A 429 3.28 16.87 -8.75
CA ASP A 429 3.67 16.91 -7.34
C ASP A 429 4.01 15.53 -6.75
N GLY A 430 4.00 14.48 -7.60
CA GLY A 430 4.45 13.14 -7.22
C GLY A 430 3.36 12.21 -6.67
N ARG A 431 2.08 12.60 -6.69
CA ARG A 431 0.96 11.71 -6.36
C ARG A 431 0.65 10.76 -7.53
N VAL A 432 0.04 9.62 -7.20
CA VAL A 432 -0.35 8.60 -8.18
C VAL A 432 -1.82 8.25 -7.98
N PHE A 433 -2.58 8.25 -9.06
CA PHE A 433 -4.02 8.00 -9.06
C PHE A 433 -4.34 6.74 -9.86
N SER A 434 -5.35 5.99 -9.41
CA SER A 434 -5.89 4.84 -10.16
C SER A 434 -7.40 4.95 -10.36
N PHE A 435 -7.86 4.56 -11.55
CA PHE A 435 -9.28 4.46 -11.92
C PHE A 435 -9.81 3.04 -11.95
N ARG A 436 -9.08 2.07 -11.38
CA ARG A 436 -9.49 0.67 -11.41
C ARG A 436 -10.91 0.43 -10.85
N PHE A 437 -11.41 1.33 -10.00
CA PHE A 437 -12.71 1.23 -9.33
C PHE A 437 -13.75 2.24 -9.86
N GLY A 438 -13.59 2.74 -11.09
CA GLY A 438 -14.55 3.63 -11.73
C GLY A 438 -14.58 5.06 -11.20
N SER A 439 -13.94 5.34 -10.06
CA SER A 439 -13.66 6.66 -9.50
C SER A 439 -12.16 6.84 -9.27
N PRO A 440 -11.62 8.06 -9.40
CA PRO A 440 -10.21 8.32 -9.15
C PRO A 440 -9.89 8.09 -7.67
N VAL A 441 -8.92 7.23 -7.39
CA VAL A 441 -8.42 6.96 -6.05
C VAL A 441 -6.95 7.34 -6.01
N GLU A 442 -6.58 8.24 -5.09
CA GLU A 442 -5.17 8.49 -4.77
C GLU A 442 -4.57 7.27 -4.09
N LEU A 443 -3.46 6.79 -4.64
CA LEU A 443 -2.73 5.65 -4.13
C LEU A 443 -1.76 6.15 -3.06
N LEU A 444 -2.16 6.00 -1.80
CA LEU A 444 -1.36 6.43 -0.66
C LEU A 444 -0.17 5.49 -0.41
N PRO A 445 0.96 6.02 0.08
CA PRO A 445 2.15 5.20 0.37
C PRO A 445 1.87 4.19 1.48
N SER A 446 2.40 2.97 1.32
CA SER A 446 2.32 1.96 2.39
C SER A 446 3.14 2.39 3.61
N THR A 447 2.61 2.15 4.80
CA THR A 447 3.18 2.60 6.08
C THR A 447 4.56 2.01 6.39
N SER A 448 4.96 0.91 5.76
CA SER A 448 6.21 0.21 6.11
C SER A 448 7.45 0.75 5.42
N ASN A 449 7.32 1.50 4.31
CA ASN A 449 8.47 2.01 3.55
C ASN A 449 8.23 3.38 2.89
N GLY A 450 7.10 4.05 3.16
CA GLY A 450 6.74 5.31 2.48
C GLY A 450 6.55 5.17 0.97
N ARG A 451 6.44 3.93 0.46
CA ARG A 451 6.33 3.64 -0.98
C ARG A 451 4.87 3.36 -1.33
N VAL A 452 4.31 4.18 -2.20
CA VAL A 452 3.13 3.80 -2.99
C VAL A 452 3.57 2.68 -3.91
N SER A 453 2.77 1.65 -4.02
CA SER A 453 3.13 0.47 -4.79
C SER A 453 1.94 -0.04 -5.56
N VAL A 454 1.96 0.16 -6.87
CA VAL A 454 0.90 -0.31 -7.76
C VAL A 454 1.27 -1.68 -8.27
N TYR A 455 0.36 -2.62 -8.09
CA TYR A 455 0.47 -3.94 -8.69
C TYR A 455 -0.12 -3.88 -10.09
N ALA A 456 0.74 -3.91 -11.11
CA ALA A 456 0.32 -4.08 -12.49
C ALA A 456 1.29 -4.99 -13.22
N GLU A 457 0.76 -5.76 -14.17
CA GLU A 457 1.54 -6.78 -14.92
C GLU A 457 2.28 -7.76 -13.99
N GLY A 458 1.65 -8.13 -12.87
CA GLY A 458 2.25 -9.04 -11.89
C GLY A 458 3.40 -8.43 -11.07
N ARG A 459 3.69 -7.14 -11.21
CA ARG A 459 4.84 -6.47 -10.58
C ARG A 459 4.42 -5.26 -9.76
N LEU A 460 5.10 -5.10 -8.63
CA LEU A 460 4.98 -3.94 -7.76
C LEU A 460 5.89 -2.82 -8.26
N ARG A 461 5.37 -1.61 -8.47
CA ARG A 461 6.16 -0.42 -8.86
C ARG A 461 6.01 0.70 -7.84
N SER A 462 7.13 1.33 -7.45
CA SER A 462 7.13 2.48 -6.53
C SER A 462 6.53 3.74 -7.15
N ALA A 463 5.92 4.61 -6.34
CA ALA A 463 5.43 5.94 -6.76
C ALA A 463 6.44 6.70 -7.62
N ALA A 464 7.66 6.91 -7.12
CA ALA A 464 8.73 7.58 -7.87
C ALA A 464 9.00 6.96 -9.25
N ARG A 465 8.86 5.64 -9.41
CA ARG A 465 9.06 4.99 -10.71
C ARG A 465 7.89 5.24 -11.65
N LEU A 466 6.67 5.29 -11.13
CA LEU A 466 5.47 5.61 -11.91
C LEU A 466 5.52 7.06 -12.35
N VAL A 467 5.82 7.99 -11.43
CA VAL A 467 5.97 9.42 -11.72
C VAL A 467 7.08 9.66 -12.75
N ALA A 468 8.27 9.11 -12.52
CA ALA A 468 9.38 9.25 -13.48
C ALA A 468 9.11 8.58 -14.84
N SER A 469 8.26 7.55 -14.90
CA SER A 469 7.87 6.97 -16.20
C SER A 469 6.86 7.84 -16.95
N ALA A 470 6.06 8.63 -16.22
CA ALA A 470 5.03 9.49 -16.79
C ALA A 470 5.59 10.84 -17.27
N PHE A 471 6.59 11.38 -16.57
CA PHE A 471 7.13 12.72 -16.84
C PHE A 471 8.53 12.73 -17.46
N HIS A 472 9.30 11.65 -17.37
CA HIS A 472 10.66 11.59 -17.93
C HIS A 472 10.78 10.52 -19.00
N HIS A 473 11.52 10.84 -20.05
CA HIS A 473 11.95 9.83 -21.01
C HIS A 473 12.86 8.82 -20.29
N ARG A 474 12.47 7.54 -20.32
CA ARG A 474 13.29 6.48 -19.75
C ARG A 474 14.39 6.12 -20.76
N PRO A 475 15.68 6.37 -20.44
CA PRO A 475 16.75 6.04 -21.35
C PRO A 475 16.80 4.54 -21.67
N ALA A 476 17.33 4.20 -22.84
CA ALA A 476 17.59 2.81 -23.20
C ALA A 476 18.65 2.24 -22.24
N GLY A 477 18.31 1.20 -21.49
CA GLY A 477 19.23 0.63 -20.51
C GLY A 477 18.59 -0.45 -19.65
N ARG A 478 19.36 -1.52 -19.43
CA ARG A 478 19.03 -2.53 -18.42
C ARG A 478 19.40 -1.97 -17.04
N HIS A 479 18.64 -2.36 -16.00
CA HIS A 479 18.94 -2.04 -14.60
C HIS A 479 18.95 -0.54 -14.22
N LEU A 480 18.11 0.28 -14.86
CA LEU A 480 17.88 1.65 -14.42
C LEU A 480 17.08 1.72 -13.11
N VAL A 481 17.53 2.60 -12.23
CA VAL A 481 16.92 2.95 -10.95
C VAL A 481 16.55 4.43 -10.94
N ILE A 482 15.62 4.80 -10.05
CA ILE A 482 15.27 6.20 -9.82
C ILE A 482 16.14 6.73 -8.70
N ARG A 483 16.78 7.87 -8.94
CA ARG A 483 17.45 8.67 -7.92
C ARG A 483 16.56 9.84 -7.51
N PHE A 484 16.58 10.14 -6.22
CA PHE A 484 16.02 11.35 -5.64
C PHE A 484 17.17 12.36 -5.53
N LEU A 485 17.07 13.49 -6.22
CA LEU A 485 18.13 14.50 -6.30
C LEU A 485 18.43 15.11 -4.93
N ASP A 486 17.40 15.32 -4.10
CA ASP A 486 17.50 15.81 -2.72
C ASP A 486 17.76 14.71 -1.67
N GLY A 487 17.82 13.43 -2.08
CA GLY A 487 17.98 12.29 -1.18
C GLY A 487 16.73 11.87 -0.39
N ASN A 488 15.64 12.64 -0.42
CA ASN A 488 14.40 12.37 0.29
C ASN A 488 13.42 11.56 -0.57
N SER A 489 13.18 10.30 -0.19
CA SER A 489 12.28 9.42 -0.94
C SER A 489 10.78 9.76 -0.84
N ALA A 490 10.40 10.69 0.05
CA ALA A 490 9.03 11.20 0.13
C ALA A 490 8.74 12.23 -0.98
N HIS A 491 9.76 12.90 -1.49
CA HIS A 491 9.65 13.95 -2.50
C HIS A 491 9.65 13.33 -3.90
N CYS A 492 8.49 12.86 -4.34
CA CYS A 492 8.33 12.18 -5.63
C CYS A 492 8.00 13.12 -6.80
N TRP A 493 8.17 14.44 -6.67
CA TRP A 493 7.93 15.37 -7.78
C TRP A 493 8.88 15.08 -8.95
N PRO A 494 8.45 15.16 -10.23
CA PRO A 494 9.29 14.84 -11.37
C PRO A 494 10.64 15.57 -11.37
N SER A 495 10.69 16.84 -10.97
CA SER A 495 11.94 17.59 -10.90
C SER A 495 12.95 17.06 -9.86
N ASN A 496 12.55 16.15 -8.95
CA ASN A 496 13.45 15.47 -8.01
C ASN A 496 13.97 14.13 -8.55
N LEU A 497 13.39 13.64 -9.65
CA LEU A 497 13.54 12.25 -10.06
C LEU A 497 14.41 12.16 -11.30
N GLU A 498 15.41 11.30 -11.25
CA GLU A 498 16.33 11.06 -12.36
C GLU A 498 16.45 9.57 -12.62
N TRP A 499 16.36 9.17 -13.89
CA TRP A 499 16.71 7.81 -14.31
C TRP A 499 18.23 7.68 -14.37
N VAL A 500 18.79 6.81 -13.54
CA VAL A 500 20.23 6.56 -13.49
C VAL A 500 20.52 5.06 -13.55
N THR A 501 21.71 4.70 -13.98
CA THR A 501 22.17 3.31 -13.82
C THR A 501 22.37 3.00 -12.35
N LYS A 502 22.23 1.74 -11.95
CA LYS A 502 22.49 1.33 -10.55
C LYS A 502 23.91 1.69 -10.10
N ALA A 503 24.90 1.61 -11.00
CA ALA A 503 26.28 2.02 -10.72
C ALA A 503 26.36 3.52 -10.42
N ALA A 504 25.85 4.38 -11.32
CA ALA A 504 25.86 5.82 -11.13
C ALA A 504 25.06 6.27 -9.89
N ALA A 505 23.92 5.63 -9.61
CA ALA A 505 23.12 5.92 -8.41
C ALA A 505 23.95 5.71 -7.13
N VAL A 506 24.72 4.62 -7.11
CA VAL A 506 25.52 4.25 -5.95
C VAL A 506 26.78 5.09 -5.88
N GLU A 507 27.47 5.30 -7.00
CA GLU A 507 28.63 6.20 -7.10
C GLU A 507 28.30 7.61 -6.61
N ARG A 508 27.19 8.19 -7.06
CA ARG A 508 26.76 9.53 -6.60
C ARG A 508 26.29 9.55 -5.14
N SER A 509 25.67 8.46 -4.67
CA SER A 509 25.35 8.30 -3.24
C SER A 509 26.62 8.23 -2.39
N PHE A 510 27.66 7.57 -2.92
CA PHE A 510 28.98 7.54 -2.32
C PHE A 510 29.72 8.85 -2.48
N ALA A 511 29.55 9.63 -3.54
CA ALA A 511 30.23 10.91 -3.72
C ALA A 511 29.71 11.97 -2.74
N GLY A 512 28.39 12.05 -2.53
CA GLY A 512 27.82 12.94 -1.52
C GLY A 512 28.27 12.53 -0.11
N ALA A 513 28.18 11.24 0.20
CA ALA A 513 28.72 10.72 1.44
C ALA A 513 30.23 10.98 1.53
N ALA A 514 31.01 10.73 0.49
CA ALA A 514 32.46 10.91 0.45
C ALA A 514 32.85 12.35 0.75
N ARG A 515 32.16 13.35 0.22
CA ARG A 515 32.45 14.77 0.55
C ARG A 515 32.17 15.10 2.01
N GLU A 516 31.00 14.73 2.52
CA GLU A 516 30.67 14.90 3.95
C GLU A 516 31.64 14.12 4.85
N LEU A 517 32.09 12.97 4.37
CA LEU A 517 32.93 12.03 5.10
C LEU A 517 34.43 12.39 5.02
N GLU A 518 34.92 12.94 3.90
CA GLU A 518 36.26 13.50 3.74
C GLU A 518 36.46 14.69 4.67
N ALA A 519 35.43 15.53 4.82
CA ALA A 519 35.46 16.66 5.76
C ALA A 519 35.68 16.23 7.22
N LEU A 520 35.18 15.04 7.61
CA LEU A 520 35.34 14.49 8.97
C LEU A 520 36.66 13.73 9.17
N GLY A 521 37.30 13.29 8.09
CA GLY A 521 38.43 12.35 8.14
C GLY A 521 38.07 10.98 8.77
N LEU A 522 39.04 10.07 8.77
CA LEU A 522 38.88 8.74 9.37
C LEU A 522 38.56 8.82 10.87
N GLU A 523 39.22 9.73 11.58
CA GLU A 523 39.03 9.93 13.02
C GLU A 523 37.61 10.39 13.35
N GLY A 524 37.03 11.31 12.57
CA GLY A 524 35.64 11.73 12.78
C GLY A 524 34.65 10.57 12.67
N TRP A 525 34.89 9.61 11.77
CA TRP A 525 34.03 8.42 11.66
C TRP A 525 34.20 7.48 12.84
N ILE A 526 35.45 7.27 13.28
CA ILE A 526 35.75 6.45 14.46
C ILE A 526 35.04 7.04 15.68
N GLN A 527 35.04 8.36 15.85
CA GLN A 527 34.33 9.03 16.93
C GLN A 527 32.80 8.87 16.85
N ILE A 528 32.21 8.98 15.65
CA ILE A 528 30.76 8.74 15.45
C ILE A 528 30.40 7.30 15.85
N VAL A 529 31.23 6.32 15.46
CA VAL A 529 30.99 4.92 15.80
C VAL A 529 31.15 4.69 17.30
N ARG A 530 32.21 5.19 17.92
CA ARG A 530 32.45 5.03 19.37
C ARG A 530 31.36 5.67 20.21
N ARG A 531 30.87 6.85 19.82
CA ARG A 531 29.74 7.52 20.51
C ARG A 531 28.47 6.66 20.47
N SER A 532 28.21 5.99 19.35
CA SER A 532 27.03 5.15 19.18
C SER A 532 27.20 3.72 19.71
N PHE A 533 28.44 3.24 19.74
CA PHE A 533 28.83 1.89 20.17
C PHE A 533 30.12 1.98 21.00
N PRO A 534 30.02 2.32 22.31
CA PRO A 534 31.20 2.48 23.16
C PRO A 534 32.11 1.25 23.22
N GLY A 535 31.54 0.05 23.07
CA GLY A 535 32.27 -1.22 23.00
C GLY A 535 32.72 -1.64 21.59
N ALA A 536 32.89 -0.71 20.65
CA ALA A 536 33.28 -1.05 19.27
C ALA A 536 34.77 -1.48 19.13
N GLY A 537 35.57 -1.32 20.19
CA GLY A 537 36.98 -1.70 20.21
C GLY A 537 37.86 -0.84 19.30
N GLU A 538 38.97 -1.43 18.86
CA GLU A 538 39.84 -0.83 17.83
C GLU A 538 39.10 -0.84 16.49
N LEU A 539 39.04 0.32 15.82
CA LEU A 539 38.36 0.52 14.54
C LEU A 539 39.35 0.99 13.48
N ARG A 540 39.24 0.45 12.27
CA ARG A 540 40.05 0.85 11.11
C ARG A 540 39.20 0.96 9.85
N GLY A 541 39.62 1.85 8.95
CA GLY A 541 39.01 1.99 7.62
C GLY A 541 39.25 0.75 6.77
N VAL A 542 38.22 0.33 6.03
CA VAL A 542 38.37 -0.71 5.01
C VAL A 542 38.77 -0.05 3.70
N GLU A 543 39.87 -0.50 3.10
CA GLU A 543 40.40 0.07 1.85
C GLU A 543 39.36 0.02 0.70
N GLY A 544 39.15 1.15 0.02
CA GLY A 544 38.10 1.29 -1.01
C GLY A 544 36.65 1.32 -0.48
N GLY A 545 36.47 1.19 0.83
CA GLY A 545 35.18 1.23 1.51
C GLY A 545 34.89 2.59 2.14
N ILE A 546 34.49 3.58 1.34
CA ILE A 546 34.09 4.90 1.85
C ILE A 546 32.95 4.74 2.87
N GLY A 547 33.17 5.23 4.09
CA GLY A 547 32.25 5.09 5.23
C GLY A 547 32.19 3.70 5.85
N LEU A 548 33.08 2.76 5.48
CA LEU A 548 33.11 1.41 6.03
C LEU A 548 34.28 1.25 7.01
N LEU A 549 33.94 1.00 8.28
CA LEU A 549 34.89 0.70 9.35
C LEU A 549 34.74 -0.77 9.75
N ALA A 550 35.86 -1.42 10.03
CA ALA A 550 35.91 -2.73 10.65
C ALA A 550 36.40 -2.60 12.09
N SER A 551 35.87 -3.41 13.01
CA SER A 551 36.50 -3.64 14.31
C SER A 551 37.36 -4.88 14.33
N ARG A 552 38.34 -4.90 15.23
CA ARG A 552 39.21 -6.05 15.48
C ARG A 552 38.42 -7.32 15.86
N ASP A 553 37.29 -7.15 16.56
CA ASP A 553 36.36 -8.23 16.95
C ASP A 553 35.52 -8.79 15.79
N GLY A 554 35.69 -8.27 14.56
CA GLY A 554 35.03 -8.77 13.38
C GLY A 554 33.66 -8.15 13.06
N TYR A 555 33.35 -6.96 13.60
CA TYR A 555 32.15 -6.21 13.23
C TYR A 555 32.42 -5.22 12.10
N LEU A 556 31.39 -4.96 11.28
CA LEU A 556 31.43 -3.89 10.29
C LEU A 556 30.44 -2.78 10.66
N TYR A 557 30.91 -1.55 10.57
CA TYR A 557 30.16 -0.33 10.79
C TYR A 557 30.12 0.46 9.50
N ARG A 558 28.91 0.79 9.03
CA ARG A 558 28.73 1.66 7.89
C ARG A 558 28.20 3.01 8.35
N VAL A 559 29.02 4.04 8.20
CA VAL A 559 28.62 5.43 8.31
C VAL A 559 28.05 5.85 6.95
N SER A 560 26.86 6.42 6.94
CA SER A 560 26.22 6.94 5.74
C SER A 560 25.39 8.17 6.08
N SER A 561 24.99 8.95 5.07
CA SER A 561 24.06 10.08 5.26
C SER A 561 22.70 9.68 5.86
N ARG A 562 22.34 8.38 5.82
CA ARG A 562 21.14 7.84 6.49
C ARG A 562 21.36 7.41 7.94
N GLY A 563 22.50 7.78 8.52
CA GLY A 563 22.91 7.39 9.86
C GLY A 563 23.82 6.16 9.89
N LEU A 564 24.13 5.76 11.11
CA LEU A 564 25.11 4.71 11.41
C LEU A 564 24.42 3.33 11.45
N GLN A 565 24.98 2.36 10.72
CA GLN A 565 24.52 0.97 10.73
C GLN A 565 25.60 0.04 11.28
N LYS A 566 25.36 -0.58 12.44
CA LYS A 566 26.13 -1.74 12.91
C LYS A 566 25.58 -3.00 12.26
N ARG A 567 26.43 -3.72 11.53
CA ARG A 567 26.08 -5.03 10.97
C ARG A 567 26.68 -6.12 11.85
N SER A 568 25.89 -6.62 12.79
CA SER A 568 26.16 -7.91 13.44
C SER A 568 25.63 -9.04 12.55
N VAL A 569 26.38 -10.14 12.46
CA VAL A 569 25.94 -11.34 11.75
C VAL A 569 25.41 -12.33 12.77
N ARG A 570 24.13 -12.67 12.66
CA ARG A 570 23.64 -13.97 13.17
C ARG A 570 24.16 -15.06 12.22
N ALA A 571 24.67 -16.15 12.79
CA ALA A 571 25.52 -17.22 12.23
C ALA A 571 25.18 -17.88 10.86
N LYS A 572 24.18 -17.43 10.09
CA LYS A 572 23.70 -18.15 8.88
C LYS A 572 23.78 -17.40 7.55
N VAL A 573 24.21 -16.14 7.51
CA VAL A 573 24.37 -15.41 6.24
C VAL A 573 25.65 -14.59 6.31
N VAL A 574 26.66 -14.94 5.52
CA VAL A 574 27.85 -14.13 5.29
C VAL A 574 27.41 -12.85 4.56
N LYS A 575 26.86 -11.89 5.30
CA LYS A 575 26.43 -10.61 4.72
C LYS A 575 27.68 -9.83 4.34
N SER A 576 27.82 -9.60 3.05
CA SER A 576 28.89 -8.80 2.49
C SER A 576 28.63 -7.30 2.63
N GLY A 577 29.71 -6.53 2.76
CA GLY A 577 29.73 -5.10 2.47
C GLY A 577 29.71 -4.87 0.95
N THR A 578 29.51 -3.62 0.54
CA THR A 578 29.76 -3.20 -0.84
C THR A 578 30.77 -2.07 -0.78
N VAL A 579 31.90 -2.26 -1.47
CA VAL A 579 32.98 -1.28 -1.61
C VAL A 579 33.06 -0.86 -3.08
N VAL A 580 33.63 0.31 -3.35
CA VAL A 580 33.87 0.77 -4.71
C VAL A 580 35.35 0.52 -5.01
N GLN A 581 35.64 -0.41 -5.92
CA GLN A 581 37.00 -0.74 -6.33
C GLN A 581 37.11 -0.54 -7.85
N GLY A 582 37.94 0.42 -8.29
CA GLY A 582 38.09 0.75 -9.71
C GLY A 582 36.78 1.18 -10.39
N GLY A 583 35.96 1.98 -9.71
CA GLY A 583 34.65 2.44 -10.23
C GLY A 583 33.55 1.36 -10.24
N ARG A 584 33.84 0.13 -9.78
CA ARG A 584 32.87 -0.97 -9.73
C ARG A 584 32.46 -1.29 -8.30
N LEU A 585 31.19 -1.65 -8.12
CA LEU A 585 30.68 -2.14 -6.85
C LEU A 585 31.11 -3.58 -6.64
N VAL A 586 32.06 -3.77 -5.73
CA VAL A 586 32.53 -5.09 -5.34
C VAL A 586 31.89 -5.44 -4.01
N SER A 587 31.33 -6.65 -3.94
CA SER A 587 30.84 -7.18 -2.68
C SER A 587 32.02 -7.76 -1.91
N ILE A 588 32.30 -7.23 -0.72
CA ILE A 588 33.39 -7.69 0.15
C ILE A 588 32.83 -8.53 1.29
N SER A 589 33.40 -9.70 1.57
CA SER A 589 33.00 -10.49 2.73
C SER A 589 33.45 -9.82 4.03
N ARG A 590 32.77 -10.12 5.14
CA ARG A 590 33.14 -9.59 6.47
C ARG A 590 34.58 -9.93 6.84
N ALA A 591 34.95 -11.20 6.71
CA ALA A 591 36.30 -11.67 6.95
C ALA A 591 37.32 -10.88 6.11
N ARG A 592 37.05 -10.67 4.82
CA ARG A 592 37.96 -9.91 3.95
C ARG A 592 38.09 -8.45 4.37
N ALA A 593 36.99 -7.78 4.72
CA ALA A 593 37.02 -6.41 5.19
C ALA A 593 37.81 -6.25 6.50
N VAL A 594 37.67 -7.20 7.43
CA VAL A 594 38.45 -7.21 8.70
C VAL A 594 39.92 -7.50 8.42
N ALA A 595 40.22 -8.46 7.54
CA ALA A 595 41.58 -8.81 7.17
C ALA A 595 42.31 -7.64 6.48
N GLU A 596 41.67 -6.97 5.52
CA GLU A 596 42.22 -5.78 4.87
C GLU A 596 42.49 -4.65 5.87
N ALA A 597 41.66 -4.50 6.92
CA ALA A 597 41.81 -3.46 7.93
C ALA A 597 42.87 -3.78 9.01
N PHE A 598 42.99 -5.03 9.47
CA PHE A 598 43.82 -5.40 10.63
C PHE A 598 44.96 -6.38 10.34
N VAL A 599 44.81 -7.26 9.35
CA VAL A 599 45.85 -8.25 8.97
C VAL A 599 46.79 -7.67 7.91
N GLY A 600 46.30 -6.68 7.15
CA GLY A 600 47.05 -5.97 6.12
C GLY A 600 46.56 -6.26 4.71
N ARG A 601 47.18 -5.58 3.74
CA ARG A 601 46.86 -5.74 2.32
C ARG A 601 47.10 -7.18 1.88
N ARG A 602 46.23 -7.67 0.99
CA ARG A 602 46.35 -8.99 0.40
C ARG A 602 47.70 -9.10 -0.32
N PRO A 603 48.63 -9.98 0.11
CA PRO A 603 50.04 -9.93 -0.31
C PRO A 603 50.27 -10.39 -1.76
N ALA A 604 49.30 -11.08 -2.37
CA ALA A 604 49.33 -11.45 -3.78
C ALA A 604 47.91 -11.63 -4.30
N GLN A 605 47.70 -11.47 -5.61
CA GLN A 605 46.39 -11.65 -6.26
C GLN A 605 45.79 -13.05 -6.04
N TYR A 606 46.61 -14.04 -5.66
CA TYR A 606 46.20 -15.43 -5.39
C TYR A 606 46.12 -15.81 -3.92
N ALA A 607 46.49 -14.94 -2.97
CA ALA A 607 46.42 -15.27 -1.55
C ALA A 607 44.96 -15.55 -1.12
N ARG A 608 44.69 -16.67 -0.47
CA ARG A 608 43.37 -17.03 0.05
C ARG A 608 43.26 -16.57 1.50
N LEU A 609 42.08 -16.09 1.88
CA LEU A 609 41.79 -15.77 3.28
C LEU A 609 41.31 -17.04 3.98
N VAL A 610 41.96 -17.40 5.09
CA VAL A 610 41.55 -18.53 5.93
C VAL A 610 41.18 -18.08 7.34
N HIS A 611 40.30 -18.87 7.95
CA HIS A 611 39.96 -18.78 9.37
C HIS A 611 40.81 -19.84 10.08
N ARG A 612 41.63 -19.43 11.05
CA ARG A 612 42.60 -20.33 11.72
C ARG A 612 41.90 -21.44 12.50
N ASP A 613 40.75 -21.16 13.08
CA ASP A 613 39.91 -22.12 13.79
C ASP A 613 38.96 -22.94 12.89
N GLY A 614 38.97 -22.70 11.58
CA GLY A 614 38.05 -23.33 10.62
C GLY A 614 36.59 -22.83 10.69
N ASP A 615 36.23 -21.93 11.62
CA ASP A 615 34.89 -21.37 11.74
C ASP A 615 34.73 -20.09 10.89
N PRO A 616 33.97 -20.13 9.77
CA PRO A 616 33.74 -18.96 8.92
C PRO A 616 32.90 -17.86 9.60
N THR A 617 32.35 -18.11 10.79
CA THR A 617 31.60 -17.12 11.56
C THR A 617 32.48 -16.33 12.53
N ASN A 618 33.68 -16.82 12.87
CA ASN A 618 34.65 -16.12 13.69
C ASN A 618 35.54 -15.19 12.83
N CYS A 619 35.03 -14.01 12.50
CA CYS A 619 35.77 -13.03 11.70
C CYS A 619 36.65 -12.09 12.55
N ARG A 620 37.09 -12.49 13.75
CA ARG A 620 38.05 -11.71 14.54
C ARG A 620 39.38 -11.60 13.79
N ALA A 621 40.04 -10.45 13.87
CA ALA A 621 41.30 -10.21 13.17
C ALA A 621 42.37 -11.27 13.48
N GLU A 622 42.49 -11.68 14.75
CA GLU A 622 43.45 -12.72 15.19
C GLU A 622 43.17 -14.12 14.61
N ASN A 623 41.94 -14.38 14.16
CA ASN A 623 41.54 -15.64 13.54
C ASN A 623 41.72 -15.62 12.02
N LEU A 624 42.07 -14.48 11.42
CA LEU A 624 42.15 -14.32 9.98
C LEU A 624 43.61 -14.29 9.52
N ALA A 625 43.89 -15.02 8.43
CA ALA A 625 45.22 -15.01 7.81
C ALA A 625 45.13 -15.09 6.28
N TRP A 626 46.03 -14.36 5.61
CA TRP A 626 46.26 -14.52 4.18
C TRP A 626 47.28 -15.65 3.96
N ILE A 627 46.85 -16.75 3.36
CA ILE A 627 47.74 -17.85 2.96
C ILE A 627 48.00 -17.81 1.46
N ARG A 628 49.24 -18.07 1.04
CA ARG A 628 49.52 -18.39 -0.36
C ARG A 628 49.02 -19.82 -0.60
N PRO A 629 48.19 -20.09 -1.63
CA PRO A 629 47.91 -21.46 -1.99
C PRO A 629 49.25 -22.15 -2.28
N ALA A 630 49.48 -23.34 -1.70
CA ALA A 630 50.61 -24.16 -2.08
C ALA A 630 50.55 -24.34 -3.60
N LYS A 631 51.69 -24.24 -4.29
CA LYS A 631 51.75 -24.71 -5.68
C LYS A 631 51.32 -26.17 -5.62
N THR A 632 50.18 -26.50 -6.22
CA THR A 632 49.90 -27.88 -6.61
C THR A 632 50.99 -28.23 -7.60
N GLU A 633 51.98 -28.97 -7.12
CA GLU A 633 52.97 -29.64 -7.96
C GLU A 633 52.32 -30.79 -8.74
#